data_AF-A0ABD1ELN5-F1
#
_entry.id   AF-A0ABD1ELN5-F1
#
_cell.length_a   1.000
_cell.length_b   1.000
_cell.length_c   1.000
_cell.angle_alpha   90.00
_cell.angle_beta   90.00
_cell.angle_gamma   90.00
#
_symmetry.space_group_name_H-M   'P 1'
#
loop_
_entity.id
_entity.type
_entity.pdbx_description
1 polymer ?
#
loop_
_entity_poly.entity_id
_entity_poly.type
_entity_poly.pdbx_seq_one_letter_code
_entity_poly.pdbx_strand_id
1 'polypeptide(L)'
;MNYFSENTEFAPSAYNDTLTTEWSADFGFDEDAGIETYPRRALLSGSLNSLEVNLSVNNTDLDYGCTHFQGYKVVLHSPHRFPTVNSHYFRIPLKKSVSAAISPAQLKTSDDVLQYSIRKRKCFFQTDKKLKYFSKYSQNNCRLECFLNLTMDMCGCVEFFMPSK
;
A
#
# COMPACT_ATOMS: atom_id res chain seq x y z
N MET A 1 -18.30 12.11 15.32
CA MET A 1 -17.55 13.01 14.41
C MET A 1 -16.09 12.90 14.79
N ASN A 2 -15.36 11.98 14.14
CA ASN A 2 -13.93 11.82 14.39
C ASN A 2 -13.22 12.44 13.19
N TYR A 3 -12.54 13.56 13.45
CA TYR A 3 -11.62 14.20 12.51
C TYR A 3 -10.49 13.23 12.21
N PHE A 4 -10.29 12.85 10.95
CA PHE A 4 -9.00 12.35 10.49
C PHE A 4 -8.08 13.57 10.39
N SER A 5 -7.08 13.63 11.27
CA SER A 5 -6.08 14.68 11.29
C SER A 5 -5.29 14.73 9.98
N GLU A 6 -5.12 15.94 9.45
CA GLU A 6 -4.28 16.29 8.31
C GLU A 6 -2.84 15.76 8.44
N ASN A 7 -2.25 15.38 7.31
CA ASN A 7 -0.82 15.20 7.09
C ASN A 7 -0.08 14.31 8.10
N THR A 8 -0.47 13.04 8.21
CA THR A 8 0.42 12.04 8.80
C THR A 8 1.36 11.50 7.71
N GLU A 9 2.50 12.17 7.53
CA GLU A 9 3.68 11.47 6.99
C GLU A 9 4.11 10.44 8.04
N PHE A 10 3.59 9.22 7.92
CA PHE A 10 4.07 8.12 8.74
C PHE A 10 5.50 7.81 8.31
N ALA A 11 6.47 8.09 9.20
CA ALA A 11 7.83 7.60 9.04
C ALA A 11 7.80 6.07 8.81
N PRO A 12 8.70 5.49 7.97
CA PRO A 12 8.76 4.04 7.78
C PRO A 12 8.88 3.25 9.09
N SER A 13 9.42 3.88 10.15
CA SER A 13 9.55 3.32 11.51
C SER A 13 8.24 3.27 12.31
N ALA A 14 7.17 3.95 11.86
CA ALA A 14 5.86 3.93 12.51
C ALA A 14 5.06 2.63 12.22
N TYR A 15 5.50 1.82 11.26
CA TYR A 15 4.98 0.47 11.03
C TYR A 15 5.64 -0.54 11.97
N ASN A 16 5.42 -0.38 13.27
CA ASN A 16 5.50 -1.53 14.17
C ASN A 16 4.22 -2.34 13.98
N ASP A 17 4.30 -3.33 13.09
CA ASP A 17 3.25 -4.28 12.72
C ASP A 17 2.95 -5.28 13.86
N THR A 18 2.74 -4.76 15.07
CA THR A 18 2.33 -5.51 16.27
C THR A 18 0.81 -5.66 16.36
N LEU A 19 0.06 -5.25 15.32
CA LEU A 19 -1.41 -5.29 15.28
C LEU A 19 -2.00 -6.42 14.40
N THR A 20 -1.18 -7.28 13.78
CA THR A 20 -1.67 -8.36 12.92
C THR A 20 -1.42 -9.72 13.53
N THR A 21 -2.34 -10.22 14.36
CA THR A 21 -2.43 -11.66 14.63
C THR A 21 -3.37 -12.35 13.64
N GLU A 22 -4.42 -11.67 13.17
CA GLU A 22 -5.57 -12.31 12.49
C GLU A 22 -5.59 -12.10 10.95
N TRP A 23 -4.50 -11.61 10.34
CA TRP A 23 -4.40 -11.41 8.89
C TRP A 23 -2.99 -11.60 8.32
N SER A 24 -2.90 -12.26 7.17
CA SER A 24 -1.68 -12.39 6.38
C SER A 24 -1.89 -12.11 4.89
N ALA A 25 -0.82 -11.70 4.19
CA ALA A 25 -0.88 -11.43 2.75
C ALA A 25 -1.09 -12.71 1.92
N ASP A 26 -0.60 -13.86 2.40
CA ASP A 26 -0.69 -15.13 1.69
C ASP A 26 -2.06 -15.79 1.89
N PHE A 27 -2.55 -15.84 3.13
CA PHE A 27 -3.76 -16.60 3.48
C PHE A 27 -5.01 -15.72 3.65
N GLY A 28 -4.84 -14.42 3.93
CA GLY A 28 -5.96 -13.51 4.21
C GLY A 28 -6.26 -13.45 5.71
N PHE A 29 -7.53 -13.20 6.05
CA PHE A 29 -7.99 -13.18 7.44
C PHE A 29 -8.17 -14.61 7.96
N ASP A 30 -7.87 -14.81 9.24
CA ASP A 30 -8.11 -16.07 9.93
C ASP A 30 -9.63 -16.33 10.08
N GLU A 31 -10.01 -17.59 10.30
CA GLU A 31 -11.43 -17.99 10.39
C GLU A 31 -12.12 -17.38 11.62
N ASP A 32 -11.38 -17.19 12.72
CA ASP A 32 -11.84 -16.58 13.96
C ASP A 32 -11.65 -15.07 14.01
N ALA A 33 -11.19 -14.46 12.91
CA ALA A 33 -10.94 -13.03 12.83
C ALA A 33 -12.23 -12.21 13.08
N GLY A 34 -12.22 -11.41 14.14
CA GLY A 34 -13.35 -10.61 14.59
C GLY A 34 -13.71 -9.47 13.64
N ILE A 35 -14.80 -8.74 13.91
CA ILE A 35 -15.19 -7.58 13.09
C ILE A 35 -14.09 -6.50 13.12
N GLU A 36 -13.55 -6.23 14.31
CA GLU A 36 -12.50 -5.24 14.55
C GLU A 36 -11.12 -5.83 14.24
N THR A 37 -10.75 -5.82 12.96
CA THR A 37 -9.49 -6.36 12.45
C THR A 37 -8.68 -5.29 11.70
N TYR A 38 -7.37 -5.50 11.61
CA TYR A 38 -6.50 -4.77 10.70
C TYR A 38 -5.85 -5.75 9.69
N PRO A 39 -5.88 -5.45 8.39
CA PRO A 39 -6.58 -4.34 7.73
C PRO A 39 -8.10 -4.37 7.93
N ARG A 40 -8.77 -3.21 7.88
CA ARG A 40 -10.23 -3.16 8.04
C ARG A 40 -10.94 -3.83 6.87
N ARG A 41 -11.99 -4.60 7.18
CA ARG A 41 -12.80 -5.32 6.18
C ARG A 41 -13.98 -4.49 5.70
N ALA A 42 -14.25 -4.55 4.39
CA ALA A 42 -15.52 -4.11 3.83
C ALA A 42 -16.53 -5.27 3.96
N LEU A 43 -17.38 -5.23 4.99
CA LEU A 43 -18.35 -6.29 5.26
C LEU A 43 -19.55 -6.26 4.30
N LEU A 44 -19.88 -5.08 3.78
CA LEU A 44 -20.99 -4.85 2.87
C LEU A 44 -20.55 -4.01 1.68
N SER A 45 -21.15 -4.27 0.52
CA SER A 45 -20.99 -3.45 -0.68
C SER A 45 -22.06 -2.36 -0.77
N GLY A 46 -21.80 -1.33 -1.56
CA GLY A 46 -22.75 -0.26 -1.88
C GLY A 46 -22.33 1.11 -1.35
N SER A 47 -22.94 2.17 -1.87
CA SER A 47 -22.57 3.56 -1.55
C SER A 47 -22.76 3.90 -0.07
N LEU A 48 -23.76 3.32 0.60
CA LEU A 48 -24.01 3.53 2.04
C LEU A 48 -22.94 2.91 2.94
N ASN A 49 -22.20 1.92 2.45
CA ASN A 49 -21.10 1.26 3.16
C ASN A 49 -19.74 1.59 2.52
N SER A 50 -19.68 2.70 1.77
CA SER A 50 -18.48 3.10 1.05
C SER A 50 -17.47 3.79 1.96
N LEU A 51 -16.22 3.85 1.49
CA LEU A 51 -15.20 4.68 2.10
C LEU A 51 -15.41 6.14 1.63
N GLU A 52 -15.73 7.03 2.56
CA GLU A 52 -15.79 8.46 2.31
C GLU A 52 -14.49 9.15 2.77
N VAL A 53 -13.89 9.92 1.88
CA VAL A 53 -12.64 10.66 2.16
C VAL A 53 -12.84 12.11 1.73
N ASN A 54 -12.69 13.03 2.68
CA ASN A 54 -12.67 14.46 2.42
C ASN A 54 -11.21 14.90 2.23
N LEU A 55 -10.91 15.47 1.06
CA LEU A 55 -9.57 15.92 0.71
C LEU A 55 -9.56 17.47 0.69
N SER A 56 -8.71 18.07 1.52
CA SER A 56 -8.48 19.51 1.61
C SER A 56 -7.03 19.85 1.25
N VAL A 57 -6.85 21.04 0.68
CA VAL A 57 -5.55 21.65 0.44
C VAL A 57 -5.70 23.16 0.60
N ASN A 58 -4.70 23.83 1.16
CA ASN A 58 -4.70 25.28 1.26
C ASN A 58 -4.37 25.88 -0.11
N ASN A 59 -5.04 26.98 -0.47
CA ASN A 59 -4.78 27.67 -1.73
C ASN A 59 -3.34 28.21 -1.81
N THR A 60 -2.70 28.50 -0.67
CA THR A 60 -1.30 28.94 -0.61
C THR A 60 -0.31 27.86 -1.01
N ASP A 61 -0.71 26.59 -0.93
CA ASP A 61 0.16 25.44 -1.20
C ASP A 61 0.01 24.96 -2.65
N LEU A 62 -0.83 25.61 -3.44
CA LEU A 62 -1.04 25.30 -4.85
C LEU A 62 0.07 25.92 -5.70
N ASP A 63 0.94 25.06 -6.21
CA ASP A 63 2.01 25.45 -7.12
C ASP A 63 1.65 25.12 -8.58
N TYR A 64 1.33 26.17 -9.34
CA TYR A 64 1.02 26.13 -10.76
C TYR A 64 2.27 26.02 -11.66
N GLY A 65 3.46 26.31 -11.12
CA GLY A 65 4.73 26.18 -11.81
C GLY A 65 5.27 24.76 -11.77
N CYS A 66 5.10 24.06 -10.66
CA CYS A 66 5.53 22.66 -10.52
C CYS A 66 4.60 21.66 -11.21
N THR A 67 3.29 21.90 -11.21
CA THR A 67 2.32 20.97 -11.80
C THR A 67 1.20 21.67 -12.59
N HIS A 68 0.95 21.21 -13.81
CA HIS A 68 -0.14 21.72 -14.65
C HIS A 68 -1.54 21.31 -14.16
N PHE A 69 -1.65 20.29 -13.32
CA PHE A 69 -2.92 19.80 -12.78
C PHE A 69 -2.99 20.04 -11.28
N GLN A 70 -4.00 20.80 -10.85
CA GLN A 70 -4.27 21.05 -9.44
C GLN A 70 -5.35 20.11 -8.94
N GLY A 71 -5.01 19.31 -7.93
CA GLY A 71 -5.89 18.31 -7.36
C GLY A 71 -5.10 17.18 -6.70
N TYR A 72 -5.78 16.07 -6.47
CA TYR A 72 -5.23 14.95 -5.71
C TYR A 72 -4.90 13.78 -6.65
N LYS A 73 -3.79 13.09 -6.39
CA LYS A 73 -3.52 11.78 -6.98
C LYS A 73 -3.92 10.71 -5.96
N VAL A 74 -4.83 9.84 -6.33
CA VAL A 74 -5.29 8.74 -5.50
C VAL A 74 -4.81 7.41 -6.09
N VAL A 75 -4.17 6.61 -5.25
CA VAL A 75 -3.66 5.27 -5.60
C VAL A 75 -4.46 4.24 -4.81
N LEU A 76 -4.95 3.21 -5.50
CA LEU A 76 -5.55 2.04 -4.86
C LEU A 76 -4.57 0.88 -4.98
N HIS A 77 -4.20 0.28 -3.85
CA HIS A 77 -3.30 -0.85 -3.81
C HIS A 77 -3.62 -1.79 -2.65
N SER A 78 -3.04 -2.99 -2.68
CA SER A 78 -3.17 -3.95 -1.60
C SER A 78 -2.36 -3.51 -0.36
N PRO A 79 -2.85 -3.75 0.87
CA PRO A 79 -2.19 -3.28 2.10
C PRO A 79 -0.78 -3.82 2.34
N HIS A 80 -0.41 -4.98 1.77
CA HIS A 80 0.95 -5.54 1.92
C HIS A 80 1.98 -4.96 0.93
N ARG A 81 1.58 -4.02 0.07
CA ARG A 81 2.44 -3.38 -0.93
C ARG A 81 2.71 -1.94 -0.53
N PHE A 82 3.95 -1.50 -0.68
CA PHE A 82 4.30 -0.09 -0.54
C PHE A 82 3.61 0.77 -1.62
N PRO A 83 2.92 1.87 -1.25
CA PRO A 83 2.29 2.75 -2.22
C PRO A 83 3.35 3.41 -3.11
N THR A 84 3.23 3.25 -4.42
CA THR A 84 4.06 3.98 -5.38
C THR A 84 3.14 4.79 -6.30
N VAL A 85 3.34 6.12 -6.32
CA VAL A 85 2.46 7.06 -7.05
C VAL A 85 2.90 7.23 -8.52
N ASN A 86 3.83 6.41 -9.01
CA ASN A 86 4.49 6.69 -10.28
C ASN A 86 3.72 6.18 -11.51
N SER A 87 2.89 5.13 -11.40
CA SER A 87 2.29 4.49 -12.59
C SER A 87 0.79 4.20 -12.55
N HIS A 88 0.15 4.06 -11.38
CA HIS A 88 -1.26 3.67 -11.28
C HIS A 88 -2.02 4.53 -10.28
N TYR A 89 -2.40 5.74 -10.71
CA TYR A 89 -3.22 6.66 -9.93
C TYR A 89 -4.34 7.23 -10.81
N PHE A 90 -5.40 7.67 -10.15
CA PHE A 90 -6.39 8.55 -10.77
C PHE A 90 -6.32 9.93 -10.12
N ARG A 91 -6.79 10.94 -10.86
CA ARG A 91 -6.72 12.34 -10.45
C ARG A 91 -8.10 12.85 -10.07
N ILE A 92 -8.20 13.51 -8.91
CA ILE A 92 -9.41 14.19 -8.45
C ILE A 92 -9.16 15.70 -8.52
N PRO A 93 -9.85 16.45 -9.40
CA PRO A 93 -9.71 17.90 -9.46
C PRO A 93 -10.18 18.58 -8.17
N LEU A 94 -9.62 19.75 -7.86
CA LEU A 94 -10.08 20.55 -6.74
C LEU A 94 -11.57 20.89 -6.85
N LYS A 95 -12.25 20.96 -5.70
CA LYS A 95 -13.69 21.32 -5.59
C LYS A 95 -14.62 20.40 -6.39
N LYS A 96 -14.19 19.17 -6.67
CA LYS A 96 -15.02 18.13 -7.29
C LYS A 96 -15.21 16.98 -6.33
N SER A 97 -16.41 16.40 -6.37
CA SER A 97 -16.71 15.13 -5.72
C SER A 97 -16.66 14.03 -6.79
N VAL A 98 -16.02 12.91 -6.45
CA VAL A 98 -15.82 11.77 -7.34
C VAL A 98 -16.20 10.51 -6.58
N SER A 99 -17.09 9.71 -7.16
CA SER A 99 -17.44 8.39 -6.66
C SER A 99 -16.83 7.32 -7.57
N ALA A 100 -16.12 6.36 -7.00
CA ALA A 100 -15.49 5.26 -7.74
C ALA A 100 -16.02 3.91 -7.23
N ALA A 101 -16.55 3.10 -8.14
CA ALA A 101 -16.86 1.70 -7.86
C ALA A 101 -15.59 0.86 -8.03
N ILE A 102 -15.22 0.10 -7.00
CA ILE A 102 -14.00 -0.71 -6.98
C ILE A 102 -14.39 -2.19 -7.08
N SER A 103 -13.85 -2.89 -8.07
CA SER A 103 -13.98 -4.34 -8.22
C SER A 103 -12.59 -4.98 -8.13
N PRO A 104 -12.20 -5.51 -6.96
CA PRO A 104 -10.88 -6.12 -6.79
C PRO A 104 -10.84 -7.50 -7.44
N ALA A 105 -9.78 -7.77 -8.20
CA ALA A 105 -9.45 -9.10 -8.69
C ALA A 105 -8.17 -9.58 -7.98
N GLN A 106 -8.24 -10.73 -7.32
CA GLN A 106 -7.09 -11.33 -6.63
C GLN A 106 -6.76 -12.69 -7.22
N LEU A 107 -5.48 -12.87 -7.53
CA LEU A 107 -4.91 -14.18 -7.86
C LEU A 107 -4.18 -14.68 -6.61
N LYS A 108 -4.61 -15.83 -6.09
CA LYS A 108 -3.96 -16.52 -4.97
C LYS A 108 -3.24 -17.75 -5.50
N THR A 109 -2.12 -18.08 -4.87
CA THR A 109 -1.41 -19.34 -5.10
C THR A 109 -2.14 -20.44 -4.33
N SER A 110 -2.26 -21.65 -4.89
CA SER A 110 -2.83 -22.78 -4.15
C SER A 110 -1.87 -23.30 -3.08
N ASP A 111 -2.42 -23.90 -2.02
CA ASP A 111 -1.64 -24.41 -0.89
C ASP A 111 -0.68 -25.53 -1.32
N ASP A 112 -1.03 -26.33 -2.33
CA ASP A 112 -0.14 -27.36 -2.89
C ASP A 112 1.19 -26.79 -3.40
N VAL A 113 1.21 -25.52 -3.81
CA VAL A 113 2.44 -24.87 -4.29
C VAL A 113 3.44 -24.63 -3.15
N LEU A 114 2.98 -24.61 -1.89
CA LEU A 114 3.85 -24.50 -0.72
C LEU A 114 4.82 -25.68 -0.63
N GLN A 115 4.41 -26.86 -1.11
CA GLN A 115 5.21 -28.09 -1.05
C GLN A 115 6.38 -28.09 -2.04
N TYR A 116 6.32 -27.27 -3.09
CA TYR A 116 7.43 -27.15 -4.03
C TYR A 116 8.52 -26.25 -3.47
N SER A 117 9.78 -26.65 -3.68
CA SER A 117 10.93 -25.82 -3.34
C SER A 117 10.86 -24.47 -4.06
N ILE A 118 11.37 -23.42 -3.41
CA ILE A 118 11.41 -22.04 -3.93
C ILE A 118 11.94 -22.00 -5.37
N ARG A 119 13.00 -22.77 -5.67
CA ARG A 119 13.60 -22.86 -7.01
C ARG A 119 12.63 -23.38 -8.08
N LYS A 120 11.76 -24.34 -7.72
CA LYS A 120 10.79 -24.94 -8.63
C LYS A 120 9.58 -24.03 -8.85
N ARG A 121 9.05 -23.41 -7.79
CA ARG A 121 7.88 -22.52 -7.88
C ARG A 121 8.18 -21.11 -8.38
N LYS A 122 9.44 -20.65 -8.28
CA LYS A 122 9.91 -19.33 -8.77
C LYS A 122 9.19 -18.12 -8.15
N CYS A 123 8.51 -18.32 -7.03
CA CYS A 123 7.88 -17.28 -6.22
C CYS A 123 8.18 -17.51 -4.73
N PHE A 124 7.96 -16.47 -3.93
CA PHE A 124 8.19 -16.48 -2.49
C PHE A 124 6.87 -16.23 -1.76
N PHE A 125 6.67 -16.93 -0.66
CA PHE A 125 5.69 -16.66 0.39
C PHE A 125 6.29 -15.72 1.45
N GLN A 126 5.46 -15.17 2.33
CA GLN A 126 5.91 -14.30 3.44
C GLN A 126 6.98 -14.98 4.31
N THR A 127 6.89 -16.30 4.48
CA THR A 127 7.81 -17.09 5.31
C THR A 127 9.17 -17.35 4.65
N ASP A 128 9.26 -17.28 3.32
CA ASP A 128 10.49 -17.62 2.59
C ASP A 128 11.53 -16.50 2.61
N LYS A 129 11.08 -15.25 2.60
CA LYS A 129 11.93 -14.09 2.40
C LYS A 129 11.49 -12.91 3.26
N LYS A 130 12.34 -12.54 4.21
CA LYS A 130 12.24 -11.28 4.93
C LYS A 130 12.95 -10.19 4.14
N LEU A 131 12.28 -9.05 4.00
CA LEU A 131 12.81 -7.84 3.37
C LEU A 131 13.46 -6.96 4.44
N LYS A 132 14.48 -6.18 4.06
CA LYS A 132 15.22 -5.30 4.99
C LYS A 132 14.42 -4.05 5.35
N TYR A 133 13.67 -3.50 4.39
CA TYR A 133 12.97 -2.22 4.52
C TYR A 133 11.45 -2.36 4.64
N PHE A 134 10.90 -3.56 4.42
CA PHE A 134 9.46 -3.80 4.40
C PHE A 134 9.10 -4.96 5.33
N SER A 135 8.01 -4.82 6.08
CA SER A 135 7.53 -5.88 6.99
C SER A 135 6.93 -7.08 6.24
N LYS A 136 6.28 -6.84 5.10
CA LYS A 136 5.66 -7.87 4.27
C LYS A 136 6.35 -7.98 2.91
N TYR A 137 6.55 -9.21 2.46
CA TYR A 137 7.00 -9.52 1.12
C TYR A 137 5.91 -9.19 0.09
N SER A 138 6.32 -8.49 -0.96
CA SER A 138 5.61 -8.46 -2.23
C SER A 138 6.66 -8.39 -3.35
N GLN A 139 6.30 -8.80 -4.57
CA GLN A 139 7.23 -8.69 -5.70
C GLN A 139 7.70 -7.24 -5.90
N ASN A 140 6.81 -6.27 -5.68
CA ASN A 140 7.14 -4.85 -5.81
C ASN A 140 8.06 -4.38 -4.69
N ASN A 141 7.78 -4.73 -3.43
CA ASN A 141 8.65 -4.37 -2.30
C ASN A 141 10.06 -4.96 -2.49
N CYS A 142 10.14 -6.22 -2.93
CA CYS A 142 11.42 -6.88 -3.20
C CYS A 142 12.19 -6.22 -4.36
N ARG A 143 11.51 -5.78 -5.42
CA ARG A 143 12.14 -5.06 -6.52
C ARG A 143 12.59 -3.66 -6.09
N LEU A 144 11.80 -2.98 -5.27
CA LEU A 144 12.15 -1.67 -4.74
C LEU A 144 13.38 -1.73 -3.83
N GLU A 145 13.46 -2.74 -2.96
CA GLU A 145 14.66 -3.00 -2.15
C GLU A 145 15.89 -3.35 -3.00
N CYS A 146 15.70 -4.15 -4.06
CA CYS A 146 16.77 -4.47 -5.01
C CYS A 146 17.29 -3.20 -5.69
N PHE A 147 16.38 -2.34 -6.16
CA PHE A 147 16.73 -1.09 -6.81
C PHE A 147 17.41 -0.12 -5.84
N LEU A 148 16.93 -0.04 -4.60
CA LEU A 148 17.53 0.77 -3.55
C LEU A 148 18.96 0.34 -3.25
N ASN A 149 19.20 -0.96 -3.07
CA ASN A 149 20.56 -1.47 -2.83
C ASN A 149 21.48 -1.15 -4.02
N LEU A 150 20.97 -1.30 -5.25
CA LEU A 150 21.73 -0.99 -6.46
C LEU A 150 22.12 0.49 -6.54
N THR A 151 21.18 1.41 -6.31
CA THR A 151 21.44 2.85 -6.38
C THR A 151 22.34 3.32 -5.24
N MET A 152 22.17 2.76 -4.05
CA MET A 152 23.07 3.04 -2.93
C MET A 152 24.50 2.58 -3.23
N ASP A 153 24.69 1.36 -3.75
CA ASP A 153 26.01 0.80 -4.05
C ASP A 153 26.72 1.54 -5.21
N MET A 154 25.96 1.94 -6.24
CA MET A 154 26.53 2.60 -7.43
C MET A 154 26.68 4.12 -7.27
N CYS A 155 25.71 4.79 -6.64
CA CYS A 155 25.63 6.25 -6.62
C CYS A 155 25.84 6.84 -5.22
N GLY A 156 25.76 6.05 -4.15
CA GLY A 156 25.83 6.53 -2.77
C GLY A 156 24.58 7.29 -2.30
N CYS A 157 23.48 7.21 -3.05
CA CYS A 157 22.21 7.88 -2.72
C CYS A 157 20.99 7.08 -3.21
N VAL A 158 19.83 7.40 -2.66
CA VAL A 158 18.53 6.78 -3.00
C VAL A 158 17.50 7.86 -3.32
N GLU A 159 16.40 7.51 -4.00
CA GLU A 159 15.34 8.47 -4.28
C GLU A 159 14.59 8.87 -3.00
N PHE A 160 14.06 10.09 -2.98
CA PHE A 160 13.41 10.68 -1.80
C PHE A 160 12.26 9.82 -1.22
N PHE A 161 11.47 9.17 -2.06
CA PHE A 161 10.35 8.34 -1.59
C PHE A 161 10.77 6.93 -1.14
N MET A 162 12.02 6.52 -1.41
CA MET A 162 12.47 5.19 -1.06
C MET A 162 12.72 5.09 0.44
N PRO A 163 12.38 3.94 1.06
CA PRO A 163 12.60 3.77 2.49
C PRO A 163 14.11 3.69 2.77
N SER A 164 14.67 4.74 3.37
CA SER A 164 16.02 4.74 3.93
C SER A 164 15.95 4.64 5.47
N LYS A 165 16.94 4.00 6.07
CA LYS A 165 17.15 4.00 7.53
C LYS A 165 18.17 5.07 7.88
#